data_AF-A0A819UK22-F1
#
_entry.id   AF-A0A819UK22-F1
#
_cell.length_a   1.000
_cell.length_b   1.000
_cell.length_c   1.000
_cell.angle_alpha   90.00
_cell.angle_beta   90.00
_cell.angle_gamma   90.00
#
_symmetry.space_group_name_H-M   'P 1'
#
loop_
_entity.id
_entity.type
_entity.pdbx_description
1 polymer ?
#
loop_
_entity_poly.entity_id
_entity_poly.type
_entity_poly.pdbx_seq_one_letter_code
_entity_poly.pdbx_strand_id
1 'polypeptide(L)'
;MDSPSMLTPTANVPRATSSSSLPFVHRYYILLKAHYFLFFSAFGILYPILNITLRNRGLSNAELSYINVIIPFIMFFTNPLIGFIADHSRRYLFIFNFILAIITIIYGIMFILPTVKSRNIQADIYHNNQYGYSLNFCASQEVATQCASRSQCGCSYQANCTLIDSLDYRYNNQMKTFVFTFSMNSKDFSKEINHATHMSEPETCGIKYRVPIDQIIKEYIENHSFDLLPSNYISSKLASCEITCSIAHYCHGSRYANQIGFFLLYSLLFIIGNNLITSTFALGGSIGFATLDRPEIFGQQRVYGTIGYGISAFLASRVYQIFQTEFVYIIMFSITTIICIIVTSFIRIQPNKQQKPNTINNENIVEEIQTDDLSRVKVKKTKKSRSQVALSELLSMLKKIDVIIFLSLAFIWGMSFAILDPYIFLYIDEIAPCQSHSIVGWILLALTLSEVAAFFLAERVLKLLGTNLSSIIIFLAFSIRFGGYYFIRNPYYFIYTDTTHFFNYGILYVLMSQQADAIAPPGLSGTLQGVALGTLFGLGIRFVLFV
;
A
#
# COMPACT_ATOMS: atom_id res chain seq x y z
N MET A 1 -52.00 -9.86 18.45
CA MET A 1 -51.03 -9.57 17.35
C MET A 1 -50.34 -8.30 17.82
N ASP A 2 -49.33 -8.51 18.65
CA ASP A 2 -48.80 -7.49 19.55
C ASP A 2 -47.34 -7.23 19.16
N SER A 3 -47.12 -6.02 18.66
CA SER A 3 -45.82 -5.41 18.39
C SER A 3 -45.06 -5.15 19.70
N PRO A 4 -43.77 -5.53 19.83
CA PRO A 4 -42.99 -5.14 20.99
C PRO A 4 -42.49 -3.70 20.84
N SER A 5 -42.86 -2.90 21.84
CA SER A 5 -42.51 -1.51 22.08
C SER A 5 -41.00 -1.25 22.19
N MET A 6 -40.53 -0.23 21.47
CA MET A 6 -39.23 0.42 21.71
C MET A 6 -39.15 0.95 23.15
N LEU A 7 -38.11 0.52 23.87
CA LEU A 7 -37.73 1.08 25.16
C LEU A 7 -37.26 2.53 24.98
N THR A 8 -38.00 3.44 25.61
CA THR A 8 -37.65 4.86 25.82
C THR A 8 -36.33 4.98 26.60
N PRO A 9 -35.42 5.90 26.23
CA PRO A 9 -34.19 6.12 26.97
C PRO A 9 -34.50 6.84 28.28
N THR A 10 -34.16 6.21 29.40
CA THR A 10 -34.21 6.82 30.73
C THR A 10 -33.22 7.99 30.79
N ALA A 11 -33.78 9.17 31.01
CA ALA A 11 -33.07 10.39 31.31
C ALA A 11 -32.38 10.30 32.68
N ASN A 12 -31.07 10.52 32.71
CA ASN A 12 -30.35 11.38 33.67
C ASN A 12 -28.84 11.17 33.52
N VAL A 13 -28.26 11.70 32.44
CA VAL A 13 -26.86 12.11 32.42
C VAL A 13 -26.88 13.64 32.44
N PRO A 14 -26.22 14.32 33.40
CA PRO A 14 -26.22 15.77 33.42
C PRO A 14 -25.62 16.29 32.11
N ARG A 15 -26.46 17.00 31.35
CA ARG A 15 -26.10 17.70 30.12
C ARG A 15 -25.07 18.76 30.49
N ALA A 16 -23.80 18.52 30.17
CA ALA A 16 -22.75 19.53 30.33
C ALA A 16 -23.05 20.69 29.38
N THR A 17 -23.73 21.70 29.89
CA THR A 17 -23.86 23.01 29.28
C THR A 17 -22.54 23.76 29.47
N SER A 18 -21.67 23.73 28.45
CA SER A 18 -20.87 24.91 28.10
C SER A 18 -20.42 24.83 26.64
N SER A 19 -21.11 25.60 25.80
CA SER A 19 -20.59 26.05 24.52
C SER A 19 -19.43 27.02 24.78
N SER A 20 -18.23 26.48 24.97
CA SER A 20 -17.00 27.25 24.78
C SER A 20 -16.28 26.61 23.61
N SER A 21 -16.12 27.34 22.51
CA SER A 21 -15.23 26.98 21.41
C SER A 21 -13.84 26.70 21.99
N LEU A 22 -13.48 25.41 22.12
CA LEU A 22 -12.23 24.99 22.72
C LEU A 22 -11.06 25.45 21.81
N PRO A 23 -10.02 26.09 22.37
CA PRO A 23 -8.88 26.52 21.58
C PRO A 23 -8.17 25.33 20.93
N PHE A 24 -7.93 25.41 19.63
CA PHE A 24 -7.31 24.36 18.79
C PHE A 24 -5.93 23.87 19.28
N VAL A 25 -5.25 24.64 20.16
CA VAL A 25 -3.90 24.34 20.63
C VAL A 25 -3.81 24.39 22.17
N HIS A 26 -4.12 23.27 22.82
CA HIS A 26 -3.68 23.06 24.21
C HIS A 26 -2.14 22.91 24.25
N ARG A 27 -1.44 23.88 24.85
CA ARG A 27 0.04 23.89 25.00
C ARG A 27 0.60 22.65 25.69
N TYR A 28 -0.20 21.91 26.45
CA TYR A 28 0.24 20.73 27.21
C TYR A 28 0.52 19.49 26.35
N TYR A 29 -0.14 19.33 25.20
CA TYR A 29 -0.02 18.13 24.34
C TYR A 29 0.84 18.35 23.09
N ILE A 30 1.68 19.39 23.07
CA ILE A 30 2.47 19.76 21.88
C ILE A 30 3.40 18.65 21.41
N LEU A 31 4.05 17.93 22.35
CA LEU A 31 4.94 16.82 22.02
C LEU A 31 4.17 15.62 21.44
N LEU A 32 2.95 15.38 21.90
CA LEU A 32 2.11 14.30 21.37
C LEU A 32 1.62 14.62 19.95
N LYS A 33 1.23 15.88 19.70
CA LYS A 33 0.90 16.37 18.36
C LYS A 33 2.09 16.27 17.41
N ALA A 34 3.28 16.67 17.87
CA ALA A 34 4.51 16.57 17.11
C ALA A 34 4.88 15.11 16.81
N HIS A 35 4.70 14.19 17.77
CA HIS A 35 4.90 12.76 17.55
C HIS A 35 3.99 12.22 16.43
N TYR A 36 2.68 12.47 16.49
CA TYR A 36 1.78 12.03 15.42
C TYR A 36 2.13 12.67 14.08
N PHE A 37 2.41 13.98 14.07
CA PHE A 37 2.82 14.67 12.86
C PHE A 37 4.07 14.04 12.23
N LEU A 38 5.14 13.85 13.00
CA LEU A 38 6.43 13.35 12.49
C LEU A 38 6.36 11.88 12.09
N PHE A 39 5.68 11.05 12.89
CA PHE A 39 5.53 9.64 12.59
C PHE A 39 4.76 9.40 11.28
N PHE A 40 3.61 10.07 11.13
CA PHE A 40 2.85 10.00 9.88
C PHE A 40 3.51 10.77 8.74
N SER A 41 4.34 11.79 9.02
CA SER A 41 5.19 12.42 8.01
C SER A 41 6.18 11.41 7.42
N ALA A 42 6.86 10.63 8.26
CA ALA A 42 7.76 9.58 7.78
C ALA A 42 6.98 8.55 6.93
N PHE A 43 5.81 8.12 7.40
CA PHE A 43 4.95 7.22 6.64
C PHE A 43 4.55 7.80 5.26
N GLY A 44 4.16 9.07 5.19
CA GLY A 44 3.77 9.76 3.95
C GLY A 44 4.91 9.97 2.94
N ILE A 45 6.16 10.07 3.41
CA ILE A 45 7.32 10.19 2.53
C ILE A 45 7.59 8.89 1.79
N LEU A 46 7.52 7.74 2.49
CA LEU A 46 8.04 6.48 1.98
C LEU A 46 6.95 5.53 1.45
N TYR A 47 5.82 5.40 2.15
CA TYR A 47 4.83 4.38 1.85
C TYR A 47 4.23 4.48 0.44
N PRO A 48 3.82 5.67 -0.06
CA PRO A 48 3.20 5.79 -1.38
C PRO A 48 4.09 5.33 -2.54
N ILE A 49 5.40 5.52 -2.41
CA ILE A 49 6.37 5.23 -3.47
C ILE A 49 7.00 3.86 -3.34
N LEU A 50 6.77 3.15 -2.23
CA LEU A 50 7.52 1.93 -1.90
C LEU A 50 7.31 0.81 -2.92
N ASN A 51 6.05 0.58 -3.34
CA ASN A 51 5.75 -0.42 -4.37
C ASN A 51 6.30 0.00 -5.75
N ILE A 52 6.23 1.30 -6.10
CA ILE A 52 6.81 1.84 -7.35
C ILE A 52 8.32 1.61 -7.35
N THR A 53 9.01 1.93 -6.26
CA THR A 53 10.46 1.74 -6.15
C THR A 53 10.87 0.28 -6.22
N LEU A 54 10.13 -0.64 -5.58
CA LEU A 54 10.42 -2.07 -5.72
C LEU A 54 10.24 -2.54 -7.16
N ARG A 55 9.22 -2.03 -7.85
CA ARG A 55 8.99 -2.30 -9.27
C ARG A 55 10.15 -1.80 -10.14
N ASN A 56 10.58 -0.56 -9.93
CA ASN A 56 11.74 0.04 -10.61
C ASN A 56 13.04 -0.73 -10.35
N ARG A 57 13.15 -1.40 -9.20
CA ARG A 57 14.27 -2.27 -8.83
C ARG A 57 14.19 -3.68 -9.43
N GLY A 58 13.17 -3.96 -10.24
CA GLY A 58 13.06 -5.18 -11.04
C GLY A 58 12.11 -6.25 -10.47
N LEU A 59 11.32 -5.94 -9.44
CA LEU A 59 10.24 -6.82 -8.98
C LEU A 59 9.04 -6.74 -9.93
N SER A 60 8.43 -7.88 -10.25
CA SER A 60 7.25 -7.90 -11.12
C SER A 60 5.98 -7.52 -10.36
N ASN A 61 4.95 -7.05 -11.07
CA ASN A 61 3.64 -6.76 -10.47
C ASN A 61 3.05 -8.00 -9.74
N ALA A 62 3.23 -9.20 -10.29
CA ALA A 62 2.75 -10.44 -9.67
C ALA A 62 3.47 -10.72 -8.34
N GLU A 63 4.77 -10.49 -8.28
CA GLU A 63 5.54 -10.67 -7.05
C GLU A 63 5.20 -9.64 -5.97
N LEU A 64 5.05 -8.38 -6.35
CA LEU A 64 4.56 -7.35 -5.44
C LEU A 64 3.19 -7.73 -4.88
N SER A 65 2.35 -8.35 -5.69
CA SER A 65 1.05 -8.86 -5.26
C SER A 65 1.23 -9.97 -4.22
N TYR A 66 2.03 -11.01 -4.50
CA TYR A 66 2.30 -12.10 -3.53
C TYR A 66 2.87 -11.58 -2.20
N ILE A 67 3.81 -10.63 -2.26
CA ILE A 67 4.40 -10.01 -1.07
C ILE A 67 3.31 -9.29 -0.25
N ASN A 68 2.47 -8.49 -0.90
CA ASN A 68 1.39 -7.75 -0.24
C ASN A 68 0.28 -8.65 0.34
N VAL A 69 0.12 -9.86 -0.18
CA VAL A 69 -0.80 -10.89 0.33
C VAL A 69 -0.29 -11.55 1.60
N ILE A 70 1.03 -11.69 1.78
CA ILE A 70 1.62 -12.41 2.93
C ILE A 70 1.66 -11.54 4.21
N ILE A 71 1.96 -10.25 4.06
CA ILE A 71 2.02 -9.24 5.15
C ILE A 71 0.91 -9.38 6.22
N PRO A 72 -0.38 -9.52 5.85
CA PRO A 72 -1.53 -9.54 6.75
C PRO A 72 -1.57 -10.74 7.68
N PHE A 73 -1.20 -11.92 7.15
CA PHE A 73 -1.13 -13.14 7.94
C PHE A 73 -0.07 -13.01 9.03
N ILE A 74 1.06 -12.37 8.72
CA ILE A 74 2.12 -12.11 9.70
C ILE A 74 1.66 -11.03 10.69
N MET A 75 1.02 -9.95 10.21
CA MET A 75 0.50 -8.87 11.05
C MET A 75 -0.51 -9.33 12.10
N PHE A 76 -1.37 -10.30 11.75
CA PHE A 76 -2.35 -10.86 12.67
C PHE A 76 -1.70 -11.40 13.95
N PHE A 77 -0.50 -11.98 13.85
CA PHE A 77 0.26 -12.48 15.00
C PHE A 77 1.19 -11.42 15.61
N THR A 78 1.87 -10.62 14.78
CA THR A 78 2.91 -9.70 15.26
C THR A 78 2.35 -8.52 16.06
N ASN A 79 1.19 -7.95 15.65
CA ASN A 79 0.63 -6.79 16.34
C ASN A 79 0.21 -7.10 17.79
N PRO A 80 -0.55 -8.19 18.08
CA PRO A 80 -0.84 -8.59 19.46
C PRO A 80 0.43 -8.91 20.26
N LEU A 81 1.43 -9.54 19.64
CA LEU A 81 2.69 -9.87 20.32
C LEU A 81 3.46 -8.62 20.77
N ILE A 82 3.63 -7.65 19.87
CA ILE A 82 4.29 -6.37 20.20
C ILE A 82 3.48 -5.57 21.23
N GLY A 83 2.14 -5.58 21.11
CA GLY A 83 1.25 -4.99 22.11
C GLY A 83 1.46 -5.62 23.49
N PHE A 84 1.47 -6.95 23.58
CA PHE A 84 1.72 -7.68 24.82
C PHE A 84 3.10 -7.35 25.43
N ILE A 85 4.15 -7.29 24.60
CA ILE A 85 5.50 -6.91 25.05
C ILE A 85 5.51 -5.47 25.58
N ALA A 86 4.80 -4.55 24.92
CA ALA A 86 4.69 -3.16 25.35
C ALA A 86 3.94 -3.02 26.68
N ASP A 87 2.83 -3.74 26.84
CA ASP A 87 2.03 -3.75 28.05
C ASP A 87 2.80 -4.34 29.23
N HIS A 88 3.53 -5.45 29.00
CA HIS A 88 4.28 -6.13 30.06
C HIS A 88 5.52 -5.35 30.49
N SER A 89 6.26 -4.80 29.52
CA SER A 89 7.46 -4.00 29.81
C SER A 89 7.14 -2.63 30.41
N ARG A 90 5.90 -2.12 30.22
CA ARG A 90 5.46 -0.76 30.58
C ARG A 90 6.33 0.34 29.97
N ARG A 91 7.06 0.04 28.89
CA ARG A 91 8.01 0.94 28.22
C ARG A 91 7.58 1.22 26.78
N TYR A 92 6.34 1.67 26.60
CA TYR A 92 5.71 1.94 25.29
C TYR A 92 6.57 2.82 24.38
N LEU A 93 7.08 3.95 24.90
CA LEU A 93 7.90 4.90 24.11
C LEU A 93 9.23 4.29 23.67
N PHE A 94 9.88 3.50 24.54
CA PHE A 94 11.14 2.84 24.21
C PHE A 94 10.94 1.79 23.12
N ILE A 95 9.91 0.95 23.25
CA ILE A 95 9.60 -0.08 22.25
C ILE A 95 9.23 0.56 20.92
N PHE A 96 8.41 1.62 20.93
CA PHE A 96 8.07 2.37 19.73
C PHE A 96 9.33 2.91 19.04
N ASN A 97 10.22 3.60 19.78
CA ASN A 97 11.45 4.16 19.23
C ASN A 97 12.40 3.08 18.72
N PHE A 98 12.50 1.94 19.42
CA PHE A 98 13.31 0.81 19.01
C PHE A 98 12.82 0.20 17.69
N ILE A 99 11.50 -0.02 17.57
CA ILE A 99 10.91 -0.52 16.33
C ILE A 99 11.10 0.50 15.20
N LEU A 100 10.91 1.79 15.46
CA LEU A 100 11.09 2.85 14.46
C LEU A 100 12.54 2.95 13.95
N ALA A 101 13.52 2.72 14.83
CA ALA A 101 14.93 2.62 14.44
C ALA A 101 15.19 1.40 13.55
N ILE A 102 14.65 0.23 13.92
CA ILE A 102 14.76 -1.00 13.10
C ILE A 102 14.13 -0.79 11.72
N ILE A 103 12.95 -0.18 11.64
CA ILE A 103 12.28 0.15 10.37
C ILE A 103 13.19 1.01 9.48
N THR A 104 13.82 2.03 10.07
CA THR A 104 14.74 2.92 9.35
C THR A 104 15.94 2.16 8.79
N ILE A 105 16.51 1.24 9.56
CA ILE A 105 17.62 0.39 9.11
C ILE A 105 17.17 -0.57 8.00
N ILE A 106 16.01 -1.24 8.15
CA ILE A 106 15.48 -2.19 7.17
C ILE A 106 15.27 -1.52 5.81
N TYR A 107 14.60 -0.37 5.78
CA TYR A 107 14.39 0.35 4.52
C TYR A 107 15.68 0.98 4.00
N GLY A 108 16.60 1.41 4.87
CA GLY A 108 17.94 1.84 4.48
C GLY A 108 18.70 0.75 3.74
N ILE A 109 18.75 -0.47 4.31
CA ILE A 109 19.36 -1.65 3.67
C ILE A 109 18.65 -1.97 2.36
N MET A 110 17.31 -1.97 2.36
CA MET A 110 16.52 -2.25 1.16
C MET A 110 16.89 -1.31 0.01
N PHE A 111 17.11 -0.02 0.29
CA PHE A 111 17.48 0.97 -0.73
C PHE A 111 18.95 0.87 -1.17
N ILE A 112 19.85 0.34 -0.34
CA ILE A 112 21.26 0.12 -0.69
C ILE A 112 21.45 -1.15 -1.55
N LEU A 113 20.53 -2.11 -1.47
CA LEU A 113 20.60 -3.33 -2.27
C LEU A 113 20.66 -3.02 -3.78
N PRO A 114 21.43 -3.80 -4.55
CA PRO A 114 21.49 -3.64 -6.00
C PRO A 114 20.13 -3.93 -6.64
N THR A 115 19.86 -3.31 -7.78
CA THR A 115 18.68 -3.59 -8.60
C THR A 115 18.74 -5.01 -9.16
N VAL A 116 17.61 -5.70 -9.17
CA VAL A 116 17.48 -6.99 -9.85
C VAL A 116 17.53 -6.74 -11.36
N LYS A 117 18.57 -7.23 -12.02
CA LYS A 117 18.73 -7.13 -13.46
C LYS A 117 17.98 -8.28 -14.14
N SER A 118 17.17 -7.94 -15.12
CA SER A 118 16.68 -8.91 -16.10
C SER A 118 17.65 -9.01 -17.27
N ARG A 119 17.63 -10.12 -18.00
CA ARG A 119 18.16 -10.12 -19.37
C ARG A 119 17.31 -9.18 -20.21
N ASN A 120 17.93 -8.41 -21.09
CA ASN A 120 17.19 -7.67 -22.09
C ASN A 120 16.55 -8.64 -23.09
N ILE A 121 15.52 -8.16 -23.79
CA ILE A 121 14.79 -8.97 -24.77
C ILE A 121 15.71 -9.17 -25.97
N GLN A 122 16.01 -10.43 -26.28
CA GLN A 122 16.76 -10.80 -27.47
C GLN A 122 15.81 -10.80 -28.67
N ALA A 123 16.26 -10.18 -29.75
CA ALA A 123 15.52 -10.00 -30.99
C ALA A 123 16.43 -10.27 -32.17
N ASP A 124 15.86 -10.74 -33.27
CA ASP A 124 16.61 -11.09 -34.47
C ASP A 124 16.00 -10.40 -35.69
N ILE A 125 16.85 -9.88 -36.57
CA ILE A 125 16.40 -9.27 -37.83
C ILE A 125 16.44 -10.31 -38.93
N TYR A 126 15.30 -10.47 -39.61
CA TYR A 126 15.14 -11.34 -40.77
C TYR A 126 14.80 -10.52 -42.00
N HIS A 127 15.36 -10.91 -43.15
CA HIS A 127 14.92 -10.41 -44.45
C HIS A 127 14.03 -11.45 -45.13
N ASN A 128 12.84 -11.03 -45.56
CA ASN A 128 11.92 -11.87 -46.34
C ASN A 128 11.58 -11.16 -47.66
N ASN A 129 11.70 -11.86 -48.78
CA ASN A 129 11.42 -11.32 -50.12
C ASN A 129 9.97 -10.80 -50.27
N GLN A 130 9.00 -11.27 -49.46
CA GLN A 130 7.61 -10.79 -49.50
C GLN A 130 7.30 -9.62 -48.57
N TYR A 131 7.99 -9.51 -47.43
CA TYR A 131 7.63 -8.59 -46.34
C TYR A 131 8.78 -7.65 -45.93
N GLY A 132 9.90 -7.69 -46.66
CA GLY A 132 11.09 -6.89 -46.38
C GLY A 132 11.80 -7.30 -45.09
N TYR A 133 12.43 -6.34 -44.43
CA TYR A 133 13.12 -6.54 -43.16
C TYR A 133 12.16 -6.46 -41.98
N SER A 134 12.22 -7.47 -41.12
CA SER A 134 11.41 -7.57 -39.91
C SER A 134 12.24 -7.89 -38.67
N LEU A 135 11.95 -7.21 -37.57
CA LEU A 135 12.48 -7.51 -36.24
C LEU A 135 11.56 -8.52 -35.55
N ASN A 136 12.08 -9.70 -35.26
CA ASN A 136 11.36 -10.80 -34.62
C ASN A 136 11.88 -11.00 -33.19
N PHE A 137 10.99 -11.02 -32.20
CA PHE A 137 11.37 -11.28 -30.81
C PHE A 137 10.27 -11.97 -30.03
N CYS A 138 10.65 -12.53 -28.89
CA CYS A 138 9.74 -13.19 -27.95
C CYS A 138 9.54 -12.32 -26.71
N ALA A 139 8.29 -12.04 -26.35
CA ALA A 139 7.97 -11.32 -25.13
C ALA A 139 6.60 -11.76 -24.55
N SER A 140 6.28 -11.36 -23.33
CA SER A 140 4.94 -11.59 -22.76
C SER A 140 3.88 -10.71 -23.44
N GLN A 141 2.59 -11.02 -23.22
CA GLN A 141 1.49 -10.18 -23.73
C GLN A 141 1.55 -8.74 -23.18
N GLU A 142 2.12 -8.58 -21.98
CA GLU A 142 2.18 -7.31 -21.25
C GLU A 142 3.17 -6.32 -21.88
N VAL A 143 4.32 -6.81 -22.38
CA VAL A 143 5.39 -5.98 -22.96
C VAL A 143 4.90 -5.14 -24.15
N ALA A 144 4.05 -5.71 -25.01
CA ALA A 144 3.52 -5.01 -26.20
C ALA A 144 2.28 -4.15 -25.91
N THR A 145 1.48 -4.51 -24.90
CA THR A 145 0.19 -3.85 -24.63
C THR A 145 0.31 -2.69 -23.65
N GLN A 146 1.18 -2.79 -22.64
CA GLN A 146 1.25 -1.80 -21.56
C GLN A 146 1.93 -0.50 -22.00
N CYS A 147 3.02 -0.59 -22.77
CA CYS A 147 3.76 0.61 -23.18
C CYS A 147 3.03 1.44 -24.26
N ALA A 148 2.39 0.76 -25.22
CA ALA A 148 1.77 1.36 -26.39
C ALA A 148 0.43 2.09 -26.12
N SER A 149 -0.33 1.64 -25.12
CA SER A 149 -1.74 2.05 -24.95
C SER A 149 -2.00 3.05 -23.83
N ARG A 150 -1.08 3.21 -22.87
CA ARG A 150 -1.35 3.94 -21.62
C ARG A 150 -0.38 5.07 -21.26
N SER A 151 0.77 5.18 -21.91
CA SER A 151 1.75 6.22 -21.57
C SER A 151 1.42 7.56 -22.24
N GLN A 152 1.11 8.59 -21.45
CA GLN A 152 0.98 9.96 -21.96
C GLN A 152 2.30 10.54 -22.49
N CYS A 153 3.43 9.96 -22.09
CA CYS A 153 4.77 10.42 -22.46
C CYS A 153 5.37 9.66 -23.65
N GLY A 154 4.63 8.70 -24.24
CA GLY A 154 5.13 7.83 -25.29
C GLY A 154 6.14 6.81 -24.78
N CYS A 155 5.97 5.56 -25.19
CA CYS A 155 6.98 4.53 -25.01
C CYS A 155 7.79 4.35 -26.28
N SER A 156 9.12 4.42 -26.14
CA SER A 156 10.05 4.13 -27.22
C SER A 156 10.89 2.92 -26.87
N TYR A 157 11.00 2.00 -27.82
CA TYR A 157 11.85 0.83 -27.75
C TYR A 157 13.11 1.15 -28.53
N GLN A 158 14.26 0.80 -27.99
CA GLN A 158 15.55 0.97 -28.63
C GLN A 158 16.12 -0.42 -28.90
N ALA A 159 16.39 -0.73 -30.17
CA ALA A 159 17.06 -1.96 -30.56
C ALA A 159 18.53 -1.66 -30.80
N ASN A 160 19.42 -2.32 -30.04
CA ASN A 160 20.85 -2.31 -30.27
C ASN A 160 21.26 -3.60 -30.98
N CYS A 161 21.61 -3.51 -32.25
CA CYS A 161 21.82 -4.64 -33.14
C CYS A 161 23.29 -4.82 -33.50
N THR A 162 23.76 -6.06 -33.42
CA THR A 162 25.06 -6.51 -33.94
C THR A 162 24.83 -7.28 -35.24
N LEU A 163 25.48 -6.84 -36.32
CA LEU A 163 25.49 -7.59 -37.57
C LEU A 163 26.28 -8.89 -37.40
N ILE A 164 25.80 -9.96 -38.03
CA ILE A 164 26.44 -11.27 -37.98
C ILE A 164 27.49 -11.31 -39.11
N ASP A 165 28.76 -11.54 -38.74
CA ASP A 165 29.97 -11.51 -39.59
C ASP A 165 29.95 -12.46 -40.82
N SER A 166 28.91 -13.27 -41.04
CA SER A 166 28.85 -14.20 -42.17
C SER A 166 28.62 -13.53 -43.53
N LEU A 167 28.63 -12.20 -43.61
CA LEU A 167 28.33 -11.43 -44.83
C LEU A 167 29.42 -10.44 -45.25
N ASP A 168 30.54 -10.32 -44.52
CA ASP A 168 31.63 -9.40 -44.89
C ASP A 168 33.01 -10.07 -44.74
N TYR A 169 33.44 -10.81 -45.77
CA TYR A 169 34.80 -11.38 -45.85
C TYR A 169 35.84 -10.34 -46.30
N ARG A 170 35.46 -9.07 -46.52
CA ARG A 170 36.30 -8.10 -47.26
C ARG A 170 36.71 -6.84 -46.52
N TYR A 171 36.21 -6.57 -45.32
CA TYR A 171 36.72 -5.46 -44.51
C TYR A 171 36.88 -5.85 -43.04
N ASN A 172 38.02 -5.45 -42.46
CA ASN A 172 38.48 -5.66 -41.08
C ASN A 172 37.39 -5.98 -40.04
N ASN A 173 37.61 -7.08 -39.29
CA ASN A 173 36.91 -7.56 -38.06
C ASN A 173 36.42 -6.49 -37.06
N GLN A 174 35.53 -5.60 -37.47
CA GLN A 174 34.83 -4.66 -36.60
C GLN A 174 33.35 -5.03 -36.66
N MET A 175 32.84 -5.62 -35.56
CA MET A 175 31.41 -5.81 -35.37
C MET A 175 30.72 -4.46 -35.49
N LYS A 176 30.06 -4.21 -36.63
CA LYS A 176 29.26 -3.01 -36.83
C LYS A 176 27.97 -3.15 -36.02
N THR A 177 27.90 -2.37 -34.94
CA THR A 177 26.71 -2.21 -34.13
C THR A 177 25.89 -1.04 -34.67
N PHE A 178 24.57 -1.18 -34.69
CA PHE A 178 23.68 -0.09 -35.04
C PHE A 178 22.49 -0.05 -34.11
N VAL A 179 22.03 1.16 -33.82
CA VAL A 179 20.98 1.40 -32.84
C VAL A 179 19.87 2.19 -33.51
N PHE A 180 18.65 1.71 -33.41
CA PHE A 180 17.48 2.44 -33.87
C PHE A 180 16.36 2.40 -32.83
N THR A 181 15.52 3.43 -32.88
CA THR A 181 14.36 3.54 -32.00
C THR A 181 13.10 3.21 -32.79
N PHE A 182 12.20 2.45 -32.20
CA PHE A 182 10.91 2.13 -32.78
C PHE A 182 9.82 2.25 -31.70
N SER A 183 8.59 2.52 -32.13
CA SER A 183 7.44 2.50 -31.25
C SER A 183 6.61 1.27 -31.56
N MET A 184 6.19 0.54 -30.53
CA MET A 184 5.23 -0.54 -30.68
C MET A 184 3.83 0.07 -30.74
N ASN A 185 3.15 -0.02 -31.86
CA ASN A 185 1.75 0.41 -31.97
C ASN A 185 0.85 -0.79 -32.30
N SER A 186 -0.35 -0.83 -31.70
CA SER A 186 -1.31 -1.94 -31.83
C SER A 186 -1.67 -2.31 -33.29
N LYS A 187 -1.51 -1.37 -34.22
CA LYS A 187 -1.83 -1.51 -35.65
C LYS A 187 -0.70 -2.11 -36.49
N ASP A 188 0.55 -2.07 -36.01
CA ASP A 188 1.73 -2.58 -36.72
C ASP A 188 2.13 -4.00 -36.28
N PHE A 189 1.38 -4.57 -35.32
CA PHE A 189 1.58 -5.93 -34.84
C PHE A 189 0.85 -6.95 -35.69
N SER A 190 1.59 -7.71 -36.51
CA SER A 190 1.13 -9.05 -36.88
C SER A 190 1.40 -9.99 -35.69
N LYS A 191 0.42 -10.16 -34.80
CA LYS A 191 0.45 -11.27 -33.84
C LYS A 191 0.31 -12.56 -34.64
N GLU A 192 1.40 -13.30 -34.82
CA GLU A 192 1.30 -14.68 -35.31
C GLU A 192 0.73 -15.54 -34.18
N ILE A 193 -0.60 -15.64 -34.13
CA ILE A 193 -1.29 -16.67 -33.36
C ILE A 193 -1.01 -18.00 -34.07
N ASN A 194 -0.16 -18.81 -33.44
CA ASN A 194 -0.03 -20.26 -33.64
C ASN A 194 -0.07 -20.75 -35.10
N HIS A 195 1.09 -20.90 -35.74
CA HIS A 195 1.44 -22.20 -36.30
C HIS A 195 2.95 -22.27 -36.52
N ALA A 196 3.55 -23.32 -35.98
CA ALA A 196 4.94 -23.65 -36.19
C ALA A 196 5.25 -23.83 -37.68
N THR A 197 6.25 -23.12 -38.17
CA THR A 197 7.14 -23.65 -39.21
C THR A 197 8.54 -23.08 -39.00
N HIS A 198 9.43 -23.97 -38.56
CA HIS A 198 10.89 -23.92 -38.67
C HIS A 198 11.63 -22.72 -38.06
N MET A 199 11.76 -22.73 -36.73
CA MET A 199 13.00 -22.32 -36.07
C MET A 199 13.15 -23.15 -34.80
N SER A 200 14.20 -23.95 -34.77
CA SER A 200 14.66 -24.70 -33.60
C SER A 200 15.08 -23.74 -32.48
N GLU A 201 14.63 -24.02 -31.25
CA GLU A 201 14.88 -23.37 -29.93
C GLU A 201 13.86 -22.31 -29.45
N PRO A 202 13.66 -22.16 -28.11
CA PRO A 202 13.31 -23.14 -27.06
C PRO A 202 11.82 -23.01 -26.63
N GLU A 203 11.29 -24.06 -25.98
CA GLU A 203 9.86 -24.28 -25.63
C GLU A 203 9.18 -23.31 -24.64
N THR A 204 9.67 -22.08 -24.45
CA THR A 204 9.17 -21.14 -23.40
C THR A 204 8.89 -19.72 -23.88
N CYS A 205 8.69 -19.50 -25.18
CA CYS A 205 8.33 -18.19 -25.69
C CYS A 205 6.83 -17.91 -25.47
N GLY A 206 6.51 -16.86 -24.69
CA GLY A 206 5.13 -16.42 -24.43
C GLY A 206 4.38 -16.07 -25.72
N ILE A 207 4.74 -14.95 -26.36
CA ILE A 207 4.21 -14.52 -27.66
C ILE A 207 5.36 -14.08 -28.56
N LYS A 208 5.30 -14.49 -29.84
CA LYS A 208 6.21 -14.04 -30.89
C LYS A 208 5.67 -12.76 -31.51
N TYR A 209 6.51 -11.73 -31.55
CA TYR A 209 6.23 -10.45 -32.16
C TYR A 209 7.08 -10.27 -33.40
N ARG A 210 6.46 -9.73 -34.46
CA ARG A 210 7.10 -9.30 -35.70
C ARG A 210 6.83 -7.82 -35.90
N VAL A 211 7.88 -7.03 -36.08
CA VAL A 211 7.79 -5.58 -36.34
C VAL A 211 8.45 -5.29 -37.69
N PRO A 212 7.72 -4.76 -38.69
CA PRO A 212 8.31 -4.38 -39.97
C PRO A 212 9.20 -3.14 -39.78
N ILE A 213 10.44 -3.19 -40.27
CA ILE A 213 11.46 -2.14 -40.08
C ILE A 213 12.14 -1.71 -41.39
N ASP A 214 11.47 -1.92 -42.52
CA ASP A 214 12.00 -1.64 -43.86
C ASP A 214 12.51 -0.22 -44.05
N GLN A 215 11.74 0.78 -43.65
CA GLN A 215 12.12 2.18 -43.83
C GLN A 215 13.37 2.52 -43.02
N ILE A 216 13.42 2.05 -41.76
CA ILE A 216 14.51 2.30 -40.82
C ILE A 216 15.82 1.68 -41.33
N ILE A 217 15.75 0.43 -41.83
CA ILE A 217 16.94 -0.25 -42.34
C ILE A 217 17.41 0.34 -43.67
N LYS A 218 16.49 0.69 -44.59
CA LYS A 218 16.87 1.33 -45.86
C LYS A 218 17.58 2.66 -45.64
N GLU A 219 17.05 3.51 -44.76
CA GLU A 219 17.67 4.79 -44.38
C GLU A 219 19.04 4.58 -43.72
N TYR A 220 19.18 3.56 -42.86
CA TYR A 220 20.46 3.24 -42.24
C TYR A 220 21.52 2.77 -43.25
N ILE A 221 21.14 1.90 -44.19
CA ILE A 221 22.00 1.38 -45.25
C ILE A 221 22.46 2.49 -46.21
N GLU A 222 21.54 3.35 -46.64
CA GLU A 222 21.84 4.50 -47.51
C GLU A 222 22.85 5.45 -46.87
N ASN A 223 22.69 5.73 -45.57
CA ASN A 223 23.57 6.64 -44.83
C ASN A 223 24.97 6.06 -44.53
N HIS A 224 25.13 4.73 -44.48
CA HIS A 224 26.38 4.07 -44.08
C HIS A 224 27.07 3.29 -45.20
N SER A 225 26.61 3.41 -46.46
CA SER A 225 27.23 2.77 -47.64
C SER A 225 27.44 1.26 -47.48
N PHE A 226 26.44 0.56 -46.93
CA PHE A 226 26.47 -0.90 -46.79
C PHE A 226 26.15 -1.56 -48.14
N ASP A 227 26.99 -2.48 -48.60
CA ASP A 227 26.70 -3.24 -49.82
C ASP A 227 25.47 -4.14 -49.61
N LEU A 228 24.50 -4.02 -50.52
CA LEU A 228 23.28 -4.82 -50.52
C LEU A 228 23.61 -6.32 -50.67
N LEU A 229 22.98 -7.14 -49.85
CA LEU A 229 22.99 -8.59 -50.00
C LEU A 229 22.53 -8.97 -51.42
N PRO A 230 23.22 -9.89 -52.11
CA PRO A 230 22.73 -10.42 -53.37
C PRO A 230 21.36 -11.06 -53.16
N SER A 231 20.44 -10.76 -54.08
CA SER A 231 19.00 -11.07 -54.11
C SER A 231 18.60 -12.55 -54.07
N ASN A 232 19.55 -13.45 -53.81
CA ASN A 232 19.37 -14.90 -53.85
C ASN A 232 19.40 -15.60 -52.48
N TYR A 233 19.45 -14.86 -51.36
CA TYR A 233 19.45 -15.48 -50.03
C TYR A 233 18.04 -15.67 -49.47
N ILE A 234 17.66 -16.94 -49.28
CA ILE A 234 16.43 -17.39 -48.64
C ILE A 234 16.54 -17.08 -47.13
N SER A 235 15.69 -16.17 -46.63
CA SER A 235 15.44 -15.88 -45.20
C SER A 235 16.63 -16.06 -44.24
N SER A 236 17.68 -15.24 -44.39
CA SER A 236 18.83 -15.28 -43.48
C SER A 236 18.65 -14.33 -42.30
N LYS A 237 19.06 -14.79 -41.10
CA LYS A 237 19.24 -13.94 -39.92
C LYS A 237 20.37 -12.93 -40.22
N LEU A 238 20.03 -11.64 -40.23
CA LEU A 238 20.94 -10.54 -40.60
C LEU A 238 21.74 -10.02 -39.40
N ALA A 239 21.04 -9.83 -38.27
CA ALA A 239 21.57 -9.23 -37.07
C ALA A 239 20.93 -9.85 -35.84
N SER A 240 21.68 -9.87 -34.74
CA SER A 240 21.13 -10.15 -33.40
C SER A 240 21.01 -8.83 -32.66
N CYS A 241 19.90 -8.60 -31.98
CA CYS A 241 19.55 -7.33 -31.38
C CYS A 241 19.13 -7.50 -29.92
N GLU A 242 19.46 -6.49 -29.13
CA GLU A 242 19.04 -6.36 -27.74
C GLU A 242 18.06 -5.19 -27.63
N ILE A 243 16.81 -5.47 -27.23
CA ILE A 243 15.78 -4.44 -27.07
C ILE A 243 15.81 -3.91 -25.64
N THR A 244 15.97 -2.59 -25.53
CA THR A 244 15.79 -1.80 -24.30
C THR A 244 14.63 -0.83 -24.47
N CYS A 245 14.13 -0.29 -23.36
CA CYS A 245 12.96 0.59 -23.39
C CYS A 245 13.22 1.86 -22.61
N SER A 246 12.59 2.95 -23.04
CA SER A 246 12.64 4.23 -22.32
C SER A 246 12.18 4.10 -20.87
N ILE A 247 11.27 3.15 -20.61
CA ILE A 247 10.81 2.77 -19.27
C ILE A 247 11.21 1.30 -19.03
N ALA A 248 12.25 1.12 -18.23
CA ALA A 248 12.88 -0.18 -18.00
C ALA A 248 11.92 -1.28 -17.52
N HIS A 249 10.93 -0.92 -16.69
CA HIS A 249 9.96 -1.87 -16.13
C HIS A 249 9.15 -2.62 -17.20
N TYR A 250 8.86 -2.00 -18.35
CA TYR A 250 8.06 -2.64 -19.39
C TYR A 250 8.83 -3.66 -20.22
N CYS A 251 10.16 -3.78 -20.06
CA CYS A 251 11.02 -4.58 -20.93
C CYS A 251 11.98 -5.48 -20.14
N HIS A 252 11.47 -6.13 -19.10
CA HIS A 252 12.19 -7.15 -18.36
C HIS A 252 12.03 -8.54 -19.00
N GLY A 253 13.13 -9.13 -19.47
CA GLY A 253 13.19 -10.54 -19.85
C GLY A 253 13.38 -11.46 -18.64
N SER A 254 13.81 -12.71 -18.88
CA SER A 254 14.07 -13.68 -17.82
C SER A 254 15.15 -13.19 -16.84
N ARG A 255 14.95 -13.40 -15.53
CA ARG A 255 15.95 -13.08 -14.51
C ARG A 255 17.17 -13.99 -14.61
N TYR A 256 18.31 -13.44 -14.20
CA TYR A 256 19.49 -14.27 -13.98
C TYR A 256 19.27 -15.18 -12.76
N ALA A 257 19.59 -16.47 -12.89
CA ALA A 257 19.37 -17.48 -11.85
C ALA A 257 20.05 -17.13 -10.51
N ASN A 258 21.21 -16.48 -10.56
CA ASN A 258 21.95 -16.03 -9.38
C ASN A 258 21.33 -14.82 -8.66
N GLN A 259 20.26 -14.21 -9.18
CA GLN A 259 19.62 -13.04 -8.60
C GLN A 259 18.30 -13.32 -7.87
N ILE A 260 17.84 -14.58 -7.86
CA ILE A 260 16.64 -14.99 -7.09
C ILE A 260 16.81 -14.67 -5.59
N GLY A 261 18.04 -14.81 -5.06
CA GLY A 261 18.34 -14.46 -3.67
C GLY A 261 18.08 -12.97 -3.35
N PHE A 262 18.35 -12.05 -4.28
CA PHE A 262 18.06 -10.63 -4.08
C PHE A 262 16.55 -10.38 -4.01
N PHE A 263 15.77 -11.01 -4.89
CA PHE A 263 14.32 -10.95 -4.85
C PHE A 263 13.75 -11.43 -3.50
N LEU A 264 14.21 -12.58 -3.01
CA LEU A 264 13.78 -13.11 -1.72
C LEU A 264 14.17 -12.16 -0.56
N LEU A 265 15.35 -11.56 -0.63
CA LEU A 265 15.79 -10.58 0.36
C LEU A 265 14.94 -9.30 0.33
N TYR A 266 14.64 -8.75 -0.84
CA TYR A 266 13.71 -7.62 -1.00
C TYR A 266 12.34 -7.93 -0.40
N SER A 267 11.81 -9.13 -0.72
CA SER A 267 10.53 -9.60 -0.20
C SER A 267 10.54 -9.68 1.32
N LEU A 268 11.57 -10.29 1.91
CA LEU A 268 11.71 -10.43 3.36
C LEU A 268 11.79 -9.07 4.06
N LEU A 269 12.65 -8.15 3.57
CA LEU A 269 12.81 -6.81 4.14
C LEU A 269 11.51 -6.00 4.04
N PHE A 270 10.82 -6.06 2.91
CA PHE A 270 9.56 -5.35 2.72
C PHE A 270 8.46 -5.90 3.63
N ILE A 271 8.36 -7.22 3.79
CA ILE A 271 7.38 -7.87 4.68
C ILE A 271 7.63 -7.46 6.14
N ILE A 272 8.87 -7.59 6.62
CA ILE A 272 9.23 -7.25 8.00
C ILE A 272 9.04 -5.74 8.24
N GLY A 273 9.50 -4.90 7.31
CA GLY A 273 9.36 -3.44 7.40
C GLY A 273 7.90 -2.99 7.51
N ASN A 274 7.03 -3.47 6.61
CA ASN A 274 5.61 -3.09 6.60
C ASN A 274 4.87 -3.61 7.84
N ASN A 275 5.22 -4.80 8.29
CA ASN A 275 4.65 -5.38 9.51
C ASN A 275 4.99 -4.52 10.73
N LEU A 276 6.27 -4.14 10.90
CA LEU A 276 6.71 -3.26 11.97
C LEU A 276 6.12 -1.84 11.89
N ILE A 277 5.96 -1.29 10.68
CA ILE A 277 5.21 -0.02 10.48
C ILE A 277 3.80 -0.16 11.05
N THR A 278 3.10 -1.26 10.75
CA THR A 278 1.73 -1.40 11.23
C THR A 278 1.67 -1.60 12.75
N SER A 279 2.65 -2.28 13.34
CA SER A 279 2.77 -2.39 14.80
C SER A 279 3.01 -1.03 15.46
N THR A 280 3.75 -0.13 14.81
CA THR A 280 3.93 1.25 15.30
C THR A 280 2.64 2.07 15.21
N PHE A 281 1.71 1.79 14.28
CA PHE A 281 0.37 2.41 14.29
C PHE A 281 -0.41 2.05 15.56
N ALA A 282 -0.42 0.76 15.90
CA ALA A 282 -1.09 0.27 17.11
C ALA A 282 -0.47 0.88 18.38
N LEU A 283 0.86 0.86 18.49
CA LEU A 283 1.59 1.46 19.61
C LEU A 283 1.38 2.97 19.72
N GLY A 284 1.32 3.69 18.59
CA GLY A 284 1.03 5.11 18.55
C GLY A 284 -0.34 5.43 19.15
N GLY A 285 -1.35 4.59 18.90
CA GLY A 285 -2.65 4.67 19.57
C GLY A 285 -2.53 4.52 21.09
N SER A 286 -1.83 3.47 21.54
CA SER A 286 -1.58 3.22 22.97
C SER A 286 -0.81 4.36 23.65
N ILE A 287 0.19 4.95 22.99
CA ILE A 287 0.93 6.12 23.49
C ILE A 287 -0.02 7.31 23.67
N GLY A 288 -0.90 7.56 22.69
CA GLY A 288 -1.91 8.61 22.77
C GLY A 288 -2.82 8.44 23.98
N PHE A 289 -3.43 7.27 24.14
CA PHE A 289 -4.31 6.99 25.28
C PHE A 289 -3.59 7.01 26.62
N ALA A 290 -2.33 6.56 26.69
CA ALA A 290 -1.55 6.58 27.91
C ALA A 290 -1.10 8.00 28.33
N THR A 291 -0.99 8.93 27.37
CA THR A 291 -0.53 10.30 27.62
C THR A 291 -1.69 11.27 27.88
N LEU A 292 -2.88 10.98 27.36
CA LEU A 292 -4.03 11.89 27.43
C LEU A 292 -4.78 11.78 28.76
N ASP A 293 -5.11 12.95 29.33
CA ASP A 293 -5.92 12.99 30.55
C ASP A 293 -7.40 12.71 30.29
N ARG A 294 -7.86 13.10 29.10
CA ARG A 294 -9.22 12.92 28.61
C ARG A 294 -9.13 12.12 27.29
N PRO A 295 -9.56 10.85 27.24
CA PRO A 295 -9.46 10.05 26.02
C PRO A 295 -10.33 10.60 24.88
N GLU A 296 -11.38 11.35 25.18
CA GLU A 296 -12.29 11.98 24.21
C GLU A 296 -11.58 12.94 23.23
N ILE A 297 -10.46 13.56 23.64
CA ILE A 297 -9.69 14.48 22.78
C ILE A 297 -8.62 13.76 21.94
N PHE A 298 -8.60 12.43 21.94
CA PHE A 298 -7.66 11.62 21.16
C PHE A 298 -7.74 11.95 19.66
N GLY A 299 -8.98 12.03 19.12
CA GLY A 299 -9.20 12.37 17.72
C GLY A 299 -8.53 13.68 17.33
N GLN A 300 -8.63 14.72 18.17
CA GLN A 300 -8.02 16.03 17.92
C GLN A 300 -6.48 15.98 17.90
N GLN A 301 -5.85 15.06 18.63
CA GLN A 301 -4.40 14.87 18.55
C GLN A 301 -4.01 14.09 17.29
N ARG A 302 -4.82 13.08 16.94
CA ARG A 302 -4.58 12.19 15.80
C ARG A 302 -4.62 12.91 14.44
N VAL A 303 -5.45 13.96 14.30
CA VAL A 303 -5.53 14.80 13.08
C VAL A 303 -4.16 15.32 12.63
N TYR A 304 -3.26 15.65 13.57
CA TYR A 304 -1.91 16.10 13.23
C TYR A 304 -1.10 15.06 12.45
N GLY A 305 -1.42 13.77 12.59
CA GLY A 305 -0.83 12.73 11.78
C GLY A 305 -1.27 12.82 10.31
N THR A 306 -2.55 13.02 10.03
CA THR A 306 -3.06 13.22 8.66
C THR A 306 -2.43 14.44 8.00
N ILE A 307 -2.31 15.55 8.75
CA ILE A 307 -1.64 16.77 8.29
C ILE A 307 -0.17 16.48 7.94
N GLY A 308 0.54 15.76 8.82
CA GLY A 308 1.93 15.34 8.59
C GLY A 308 2.10 14.51 7.33
N TYR A 309 1.26 13.48 7.16
CA TYR A 309 1.27 12.59 6.00
C TYR A 309 1.12 13.35 4.68
N GLY A 310 0.13 14.25 4.59
CA GLY A 310 -0.16 15.00 3.36
C GLY A 310 0.93 15.99 2.97
N ILE A 311 1.41 16.78 3.94
CA ILE A 311 2.46 17.77 3.72
C ILE A 311 3.77 17.09 3.36
N SER A 312 4.16 16.04 4.08
CA SER A 312 5.44 15.37 3.86
C SER A 312 5.47 14.63 2.53
N ALA A 313 4.37 13.97 2.13
CA ALA A 313 4.24 13.33 0.83
C ALA A 313 4.37 14.34 -0.31
N PHE A 314 3.66 15.47 -0.20
CA PHE A 314 3.77 16.56 -1.16
C PHE A 314 5.20 17.11 -1.27
N LEU A 315 5.84 17.39 -0.13
CA LEU A 315 7.21 17.90 -0.10
C LEU A 315 8.19 16.89 -0.68
N ALA A 316 8.09 15.60 -0.33
CA ALA A 316 8.95 14.55 -0.88
C ALA A 316 8.83 14.47 -2.40
N SER A 317 7.61 14.55 -2.94
CA SER A 317 7.38 14.60 -4.39
C SER A 317 8.03 15.83 -5.05
N ARG A 318 8.01 17.01 -4.41
CA ARG A 318 8.68 18.21 -4.94
C ARG A 318 10.20 18.10 -4.90
N VAL A 319 10.76 17.54 -3.82
CA VAL A 319 12.22 17.32 -3.71
C VAL A 319 12.67 16.29 -4.73
N TYR A 320 11.89 15.22 -4.96
CA TYR A 320 12.19 14.24 -6.00
C TYR A 320 12.23 14.85 -7.41
N GLN A 321 11.38 15.83 -7.73
CA GLN A 321 11.46 16.52 -9.03
C GLN A 321 12.80 17.24 -9.26
N ILE A 322 13.45 17.69 -8.19
CA ILE A 322 14.73 18.43 -8.27
C ILE A 322 15.90 17.46 -8.43
N PHE A 323 15.95 16.39 -7.63
CA PHE A 323 17.11 15.48 -7.59
C PHE A 323 16.94 14.20 -8.42
N GLN A 324 15.72 13.87 -8.85
CA GLN A 324 15.36 12.72 -9.69
C GLN A 324 15.98 11.38 -9.25
N THR A 325 16.05 11.16 -7.94
CA THR A 325 16.64 9.96 -7.35
C THR A 325 15.76 9.37 -6.27
N GLU A 326 15.58 8.04 -6.29
CA GLU A 326 14.80 7.32 -5.28
C GLU A 326 15.41 7.46 -3.88
N PHE A 327 16.71 7.75 -3.79
CA PHE A 327 17.41 7.97 -2.51
C PHE A 327 16.88 9.18 -1.73
N VAL A 328 16.22 10.14 -2.39
CA VAL A 328 15.57 11.27 -1.72
C VAL A 328 14.57 10.79 -0.66
N TYR A 329 13.74 9.81 -1.01
CA TYR A 329 12.69 9.33 -0.12
C TYR A 329 13.27 8.69 1.14
N ILE A 330 14.31 7.86 1.01
CA ILE A 330 14.93 7.20 2.16
C ILE A 330 15.71 8.17 3.04
N ILE A 331 16.37 9.18 2.47
CA ILE A 331 17.06 10.22 3.24
C ILE A 331 16.04 11.05 4.02
N MET A 332 14.98 11.53 3.38
CA MET A 332 13.93 12.29 4.04
C MET A 332 13.19 11.47 5.10
N PHE A 333 12.92 10.20 4.81
CA PHE A 333 12.35 9.25 5.77
C PHE A 333 13.25 9.13 7.01
N SER A 334 14.54 8.87 6.82
CA SER A 334 15.50 8.67 7.90
C SER A 334 15.67 9.91 8.77
N ILE A 335 15.74 11.10 8.17
CA ILE A 335 15.80 12.36 8.92
C ILE A 335 14.52 12.53 9.76
N THR A 336 13.35 12.28 9.17
CA THR A 336 12.07 12.43 9.85
C THR A 336 11.90 11.42 10.98
N THR A 337 12.33 10.17 10.80
CA THR A 337 12.28 9.15 11.86
C THR A 337 13.24 9.47 13.01
N ILE A 338 14.45 9.96 12.72
CA ILE A 338 15.41 10.40 13.76
C ILE A 338 14.79 11.53 14.59
N ILE A 339 14.22 12.56 13.95
CA ILE A 339 13.54 13.65 14.65
C ILE A 339 12.35 13.11 15.46
N CYS A 340 11.58 12.18 14.92
CA CYS A 340 10.47 11.54 15.63
C CYS A 340 10.94 10.79 16.88
N ILE A 341 12.05 10.04 16.81
CA ILE A 341 12.64 9.33 17.95
C ILE A 341 13.06 10.32 19.04
N ILE A 342 13.73 11.42 18.65
CA ILE A 342 14.14 12.47 19.58
C ILE A 342 12.91 13.06 20.29
N VAL A 343 11.89 13.49 19.54
CA VAL A 343 10.66 14.07 20.11
C VAL A 343 9.93 13.10 21.02
N THR A 344 9.78 11.85 20.59
CA THR A 344 9.09 10.79 21.36
C THR A 344 9.82 10.49 22.66
N SER A 345 11.14 10.62 22.69
CA SER A 345 11.95 10.40 23.91
C SER A 345 11.70 11.46 24.99
N PHE A 346 11.19 12.65 24.63
CA PHE A 346 10.83 13.70 25.59
C PHE A 346 9.38 13.58 26.11
N ILE A 347 8.56 12.71 25.53
CA ILE A 347 7.19 12.48 26.02
C ILE A 347 7.26 11.81 27.38
N ARG A 348 6.51 12.35 28.35
CA ARG A 348 6.37 11.76 29.68
C ARG A 348 4.99 11.13 29.81
N ILE A 349 4.96 9.81 29.94
CA ILE A 349 3.74 9.08 30.31
C ILE A 349 3.64 9.11 31.83
N GLN A 350 2.55 9.65 32.37
CA GLN A 350 2.32 9.65 33.81
C GLN A 350 1.95 8.22 34.26
N PRO A 351 2.74 7.58 35.16
CA PRO A 351 2.47 6.21 35.60
C PRO A 351 1.18 6.05 36.43
N ASN A 352 0.59 7.17 36.89
CA ASN A 352 -0.48 7.19 37.90
C ASN A 352 -1.92 7.19 37.35
N LYS A 353 -2.11 6.99 36.03
CA LYS A 353 -3.43 6.82 35.39
C LYS A 353 -3.66 5.41 34.83
N GLN A 354 -3.03 4.40 35.44
CA GLN A 354 -3.80 3.15 35.58
C GLN A 354 -5.08 3.55 36.30
N GLN A 355 -6.25 3.24 35.74
CA GLN A 355 -7.54 3.38 36.41
C GLN A 355 -7.34 3.20 37.91
N LYS A 356 -7.49 4.27 38.71
CA LYS A 356 -7.85 4.08 40.10
C LYS A 356 -9.04 3.13 40.02
N PRO A 357 -8.97 1.94 40.63
CA PRO A 357 -10.17 1.12 40.72
C PRO A 357 -11.20 2.03 41.35
N ASN A 358 -12.25 2.36 40.61
CA ASN A 358 -13.49 2.71 41.29
C ASN A 358 -13.67 1.59 42.30
N THR A 359 -13.88 1.97 43.54
CA THR A 359 -14.14 1.12 44.69
C THR A 359 -15.39 0.28 44.39
N ILE A 360 -15.22 -0.74 43.54
CA ILE A 360 -16.16 -1.79 43.22
C ILE A 360 -15.38 -3.03 43.59
N ASN A 361 -15.55 -3.41 44.86
CA ASN A 361 -15.30 -4.73 45.43
C ASN A 361 -14.27 -5.57 44.67
N ASN A 362 -13.00 -5.40 45.05
CA ASN A 362 -11.96 -6.37 44.73
C ASN A 362 -12.33 -7.70 45.39
N GLU A 363 -13.06 -8.56 44.66
CA GLU A 363 -13.09 -10.02 44.77
C GLU A 363 -14.09 -10.57 43.74
N ASN A 364 -13.69 -10.63 42.45
CA ASN A 364 -14.45 -11.39 41.46
C ASN A 364 -14.15 -12.89 41.65
N ILE A 365 -14.67 -13.47 42.73
CA ILE A 365 -14.77 -14.91 42.94
C ILE A 365 -16.02 -15.36 42.18
N VAL A 366 -15.84 -16.16 41.12
CA VAL A 366 -16.98 -16.84 40.47
C VAL A 366 -17.30 -18.07 41.31
N GLU A 367 -18.44 -18.05 42.01
CA GLU A 367 -18.97 -19.20 42.74
C GLU A 367 -19.81 -20.07 41.79
N GLU A 368 -19.31 -21.26 41.47
CA GLU A 368 -20.06 -22.27 40.74
C GLU A 368 -20.61 -23.26 41.78
N ILE A 369 -21.93 -23.21 42.04
CA ILE A 369 -22.59 -24.09 42.99
C ILE A 369 -23.01 -25.36 42.23
N GLN A 370 -22.34 -26.46 42.53
CA GLN A 370 -22.74 -27.79 42.07
C GLN A 370 -23.46 -28.49 43.24
N THR A 371 -24.77 -28.73 43.09
CA THR A 371 -25.57 -29.48 44.06
C THR A 371 -25.49 -30.97 43.74
N ASP A 372 -24.68 -31.71 44.48
CA ASP A 372 -24.82 -33.16 44.60
C ASP A 372 -25.63 -33.47 45.88
N ASP A 373 -26.60 -34.37 45.76
CA ASP A 373 -27.37 -34.89 46.89
C ASP A 373 -26.42 -35.52 47.92
N LEU A 374 -26.70 -35.23 49.19
CA LEU A 374 -25.95 -35.61 50.40
C LEU A 374 -24.73 -34.74 50.78
N SER A 375 -25.06 -33.64 51.47
CA SER A 375 -24.26 -33.00 52.54
C SER A 375 -22.74 -32.90 52.33
N ARG A 376 -22.31 -32.01 51.43
CA ARG A 376 -21.11 -31.15 51.58
C ARG A 376 -21.04 -30.18 50.40
N VAL A 377 -21.45 -28.93 50.61
CA VAL A 377 -21.21 -27.84 49.64
C VAL A 377 -19.70 -27.58 49.60
N LYS A 378 -19.02 -28.09 48.56
CA LYS A 378 -17.62 -27.73 48.28
C LYS A 378 -17.59 -26.53 47.35
N VAL A 379 -17.45 -25.34 47.93
CA VAL A 379 -17.19 -24.12 47.16
C VAL A 379 -15.76 -24.18 46.61
N LYS A 380 -15.61 -24.43 45.30
CA LYS A 380 -14.30 -24.44 44.63
C LYS A 380 -13.97 -23.04 44.14
N LYS A 381 -13.29 -22.24 44.97
CA LYS A 381 -12.81 -20.90 44.60
C LYS A 381 -11.70 -21.03 43.55
N THR A 382 -11.99 -20.69 42.29
CA THR A 382 -10.96 -20.58 41.24
C THR A 382 -10.53 -19.12 41.07
N LYS A 383 -9.26 -18.81 41.36
CA LYS A 383 -8.67 -17.50 41.06
C LYS A 383 -8.39 -17.43 39.56
N LYS A 384 -9.24 -16.74 38.79
CA LYS A 384 -8.94 -16.39 37.39
C LYS A 384 -7.98 -15.19 37.34
N SER A 385 -6.97 -15.27 36.50
CA SER A 385 -6.07 -14.14 36.19
C SER A 385 -6.85 -12.97 35.57
N ARG A 386 -6.45 -11.72 35.83
CA ARG A 386 -7.02 -10.50 35.20
C ARG A 386 -7.02 -10.59 33.66
N SER A 387 -6.03 -11.28 33.06
CA SER A 387 -5.98 -11.55 31.62
C SER A 387 -7.03 -12.57 31.15
N GLN A 388 -7.34 -13.57 31.98
CA GLN A 388 -8.36 -14.58 31.69
C GLN A 388 -9.77 -13.99 31.79
N VAL A 389 -10.01 -13.08 32.73
CA VAL A 389 -11.29 -12.37 32.85
C VAL A 389 -11.51 -11.46 31.65
N ALA A 390 -10.52 -10.64 31.28
CA ALA A 390 -10.60 -9.76 30.10
C ALA A 390 -10.81 -10.52 28.79
N LEU A 391 -10.13 -11.67 28.60
CA LEU A 391 -10.33 -12.50 27.41
C LEU A 391 -11.73 -13.15 27.38
N SER A 392 -12.26 -13.55 28.53
CA SER A 392 -13.61 -14.12 28.62
C SER A 392 -14.72 -13.09 28.35
N GLU A 393 -14.53 -11.84 28.80
CA GLU A 393 -15.42 -10.71 28.52
C GLU A 393 -15.37 -10.27 27.05
N LEU A 394 -14.17 -10.30 26.44
CA LEU A 394 -14.01 -10.08 25.00
C LEU A 394 -14.74 -11.16 24.18
N LEU A 395 -14.53 -12.43 24.51
CA LEU A 395 -15.16 -13.56 23.82
C LEU A 395 -16.68 -13.56 23.98
N SER A 396 -17.20 -13.13 25.13
CA SER A 396 -18.66 -12.99 25.33
C SER A 396 -19.23 -11.81 24.55
N MET A 397 -18.51 -10.69 24.46
CA MET A 397 -18.89 -9.53 23.63
C MET A 397 -18.97 -9.90 22.15
N LEU A 398 -17.99 -10.63 21.62
CA LEU A 398 -17.92 -11.02 20.20
C LEU A 398 -19.06 -11.97 19.77
N LYS A 399 -19.77 -12.60 20.71
CA LYS A 399 -20.92 -13.46 20.43
C LYS A 399 -22.23 -12.68 20.27
N LYS A 400 -22.26 -11.38 20.60
CA LYS A 400 -23.47 -10.56 20.45
C LYS A 400 -23.77 -10.30 18.97
N ILE A 401 -25.02 -10.45 18.58
CA ILE A 401 -25.45 -10.27 17.18
C ILE A 401 -25.14 -8.88 16.63
N ASP A 402 -25.32 -7.83 17.44
CA ASP A 402 -25.03 -6.44 17.04
C ASP A 402 -23.54 -6.22 16.73
N VAL A 403 -22.67 -6.86 17.52
CA VAL A 403 -21.21 -6.81 17.32
C VAL A 403 -20.84 -7.58 16.05
N ILE A 404 -21.46 -8.74 15.80
CA ILE A 404 -21.21 -9.53 14.59
C ILE A 404 -21.63 -8.74 13.33
N ILE A 405 -22.81 -8.11 13.34
CA ILE A 405 -23.28 -7.27 12.23
C ILE A 405 -22.33 -6.10 12.01
N PHE A 406 -21.93 -5.39 13.07
CA PHE A 406 -20.99 -4.28 12.99
C PHE A 406 -19.62 -4.69 12.45
N LEU A 407 -19.06 -5.80 12.92
CA LEU A 407 -17.77 -6.32 12.44
C LEU A 407 -17.87 -6.83 11.00
N SER A 408 -19.02 -7.37 10.58
CA SER A 408 -19.26 -7.76 9.19
C SER A 408 -19.29 -6.55 8.26
N LEU A 409 -19.93 -5.45 8.68
CA LEU A 409 -19.89 -4.18 7.94
C LEU A 409 -18.46 -3.61 7.87
N ALA A 410 -17.73 -3.63 8.98
CA ALA A 410 -16.32 -3.22 9.01
C ALA A 410 -15.46 -4.06 8.07
N PHE A 411 -15.71 -5.36 7.98
CA PHE A 411 -15.02 -6.24 7.04
C PHE A 411 -15.31 -5.85 5.58
N ILE A 412 -16.58 -5.59 5.23
CA ILE A 412 -16.97 -5.21 3.86
C ILE A 412 -16.39 -3.85 3.46
N TRP A 413 -16.39 -2.87 4.36
CA TRP A 413 -15.70 -1.60 4.14
C TRP A 413 -14.20 -1.81 3.94
N GLY A 414 -13.59 -2.70 4.71
CA GLY A 414 -12.18 -3.05 4.57
C GLY A 414 -11.87 -3.69 3.21
N MET A 415 -12.72 -4.61 2.75
CA MET A 415 -12.59 -5.20 1.40
C MET A 415 -12.61 -4.13 0.30
N SER A 416 -13.42 -3.09 0.47
CA SER A 416 -13.45 -1.97 -0.47
C SER A 416 -12.11 -1.21 -0.47
N PHE A 417 -11.48 -1.00 0.69
CA PHE A 417 -10.17 -0.36 0.77
C PHE A 417 -9.01 -1.16 0.15
N ALA A 418 -9.14 -2.49 0.04
CA ALA A 418 -8.10 -3.39 -0.47
C ALA A 418 -7.50 -2.99 -1.82
N ILE A 419 -8.38 -2.52 -2.72
CA ILE A 419 -8.02 -2.15 -4.08
C ILE A 419 -7.20 -0.85 -4.09
N LEU A 420 -7.37 -0.01 -3.06
CA LEU A 420 -6.80 1.35 -3.01
C LEU A 420 -5.35 1.35 -2.51
N ASP A 421 -5.07 0.78 -1.34
CA ASP A 421 -3.83 1.09 -0.62
C ASP A 421 -2.52 0.53 -1.20
N PRO A 422 -2.45 -0.66 -1.85
CA PRO A 422 -1.19 -1.14 -2.44
C PRO A 422 -1.02 -0.79 -3.93
N TYR A 423 -2.12 -0.69 -4.69
CA TYR A 423 -2.06 -0.68 -6.16
C TYR A 423 -2.35 0.68 -6.79
N ILE A 424 -2.98 1.62 -6.09
CA ILE A 424 -3.33 2.91 -6.70
C ILE A 424 -2.10 3.65 -7.22
N PHE A 425 -0.98 3.62 -6.49
CA PHE A 425 0.24 4.28 -6.90
C PHE A 425 0.91 3.57 -8.08
N LEU A 426 0.87 2.24 -8.12
CA LEU A 426 1.32 1.45 -9.27
C LEU A 426 0.49 1.77 -10.52
N TYR A 427 -0.82 1.95 -10.35
CA TYR A 427 -1.75 2.30 -11.42
C TYR A 427 -1.54 3.73 -11.94
N ILE A 428 -1.32 4.70 -11.04
CA ILE A 428 -0.94 6.07 -11.42
C ILE A 428 0.38 6.06 -12.22
N ASP A 429 1.35 5.25 -11.78
CA ASP A 429 2.64 5.09 -12.48
C ASP A 429 2.50 4.40 -13.84
N GLU A 430 1.51 3.53 -14.03
CA GLU A 430 1.20 2.97 -15.35
C GLU A 430 0.59 4.00 -16.32
N ILE A 431 -0.26 4.91 -15.84
CA ILE A 431 -0.89 5.94 -16.67
C ILE A 431 0.10 7.09 -16.99
N ALA A 432 0.94 7.45 -16.02
CA ALA A 432 1.80 8.63 -16.11
C ALA A 432 3.23 8.36 -15.60
N PRO A 433 3.99 7.44 -16.21
CA PRO A 433 5.27 6.96 -15.68
C PRO A 433 6.32 8.07 -15.49
N CYS A 434 6.34 9.09 -16.36
CA CYS A 434 7.33 10.18 -16.25
C CYS A 434 6.97 11.25 -15.19
N GLN A 435 5.73 11.26 -14.71
CA GLN A 435 5.24 12.30 -13.79
C GLN A 435 4.60 11.73 -12.51
N SER A 436 4.56 10.41 -12.36
CA SER A 436 3.88 9.68 -11.30
C SER A 436 4.29 10.19 -9.92
N HIS A 437 5.59 10.20 -9.64
CA HIS A 437 6.17 10.69 -8.39
C HIS A 437 5.74 12.12 -8.05
N SER A 438 5.56 12.99 -9.05
CA SER A 438 5.11 14.37 -8.86
C SER A 438 3.61 14.46 -8.57
N ILE A 439 2.80 13.76 -9.35
CA ILE A 439 1.34 13.82 -9.30
C ILE A 439 0.83 13.16 -8.01
N VAL A 440 1.46 12.06 -7.58
CA VAL A 440 1.15 11.37 -6.32
C VAL A 440 1.16 12.34 -5.14
N GLY A 441 2.15 13.23 -5.04
CA GLY A 441 2.21 14.22 -3.94
C GLY A 441 1.04 15.20 -3.95
N TRP A 442 0.56 15.62 -5.12
CA TRP A 442 -0.63 16.48 -5.23
C TRP A 442 -1.92 15.74 -4.86
N ILE A 443 -2.07 14.50 -5.33
CA ILE A 443 -3.21 13.64 -5.00
C ILE A 443 -3.29 13.42 -3.49
N LEU A 444 -2.17 13.07 -2.85
CA LEU A 444 -2.13 12.82 -1.41
C LEU A 444 -2.41 14.07 -0.57
N LEU A 445 -1.97 15.25 -1.04
CA LEU A 445 -2.31 16.51 -0.39
C LEU A 445 -3.82 16.78 -0.44
N ALA A 446 -4.45 16.62 -1.62
CA ALA A 446 -5.89 16.81 -1.76
C ALA A 446 -6.70 15.78 -0.95
N LEU A 447 -6.24 14.52 -0.97
CA LEU A 447 -6.82 13.42 -0.20
C LEU A 447 -6.80 13.74 1.30
N THR A 448 -5.66 14.16 1.85
CA THR A 448 -5.52 14.49 3.28
C THR A 448 -6.28 15.76 3.67
N LEU A 449 -6.35 16.77 2.80
CA LEU A 449 -7.21 17.94 3.03
C LEU A 449 -8.69 17.54 3.14
N SER A 450 -9.14 16.62 2.28
CA SER A 450 -10.50 16.10 2.34
C SER A 450 -10.77 15.31 3.63
N GLU A 451 -9.79 14.53 4.11
CA GLU A 451 -9.88 13.78 5.37
C GLU A 451 -9.97 14.72 6.59
N VAL A 452 -9.11 15.74 6.63
CA VAL A 452 -9.14 16.75 7.69
C VAL A 452 -10.49 17.47 7.70
N ALA A 453 -11.00 17.88 6.53
CA ALA A 453 -12.32 18.49 6.41
C ALA A 453 -13.43 17.55 6.90
N ALA A 454 -13.35 16.25 6.60
CA ALA A 454 -14.30 15.26 7.08
C ALA A 454 -14.31 15.17 8.59
N PHE A 455 -13.16 15.13 9.27
CA PHE A 455 -13.12 15.10 10.74
C PHE A 455 -13.77 16.33 11.38
N PHE A 456 -13.63 17.52 10.79
CA PHE A 456 -14.30 18.73 11.28
C PHE A 456 -15.82 18.71 11.06
N LEU A 457 -16.27 18.12 9.95
CA LEU A 457 -17.68 18.11 9.56
C LEU A 457 -18.43 16.85 10.01
N ALA A 458 -17.73 15.82 10.49
CA ALA A 458 -18.28 14.49 10.75
C ALA A 458 -19.49 14.52 11.68
N GLU A 459 -19.42 15.21 12.82
CA GLU A 459 -20.53 15.26 13.77
C GLU A 459 -21.78 15.91 13.14
N ARG A 460 -21.60 16.95 12.31
CA ARG A 460 -22.72 17.63 11.63
C ARG A 460 -23.32 16.72 10.56
N VAL A 461 -22.47 16.08 9.76
CA VAL A 461 -22.87 15.17 8.68
C VAL A 461 -23.61 13.95 9.25
N LEU A 462 -23.07 13.32 10.29
CA LEU A 462 -23.68 12.14 10.91
C LEU A 462 -24.99 12.46 11.63
N LYS A 463 -25.12 13.64 12.27
CA LYS A 463 -26.39 14.08 12.86
C LYS A 463 -27.46 14.37 11.81
N LEU A 464 -27.06 14.92 10.65
CA LEU A 464 -27.98 15.26 9.56
C LEU A 464 -28.48 14.01 8.83
N LEU A 465 -27.56 13.09 8.50
CA LEU A 465 -27.87 11.94 7.65
C LEU A 465 -28.31 10.72 8.46
N GLY A 466 -27.88 10.61 9.72
CA GLY A 466 -28.02 9.40 10.52
C GLY A 466 -27.08 8.28 10.06
N THR A 467 -26.96 7.24 10.89
CA THR A 467 -26.02 6.14 10.72
C THR A 467 -26.25 5.34 9.43
N ASN A 468 -27.50 4.95 9.15
CA ASN A 468 -27.81 4.05 8.02
C ASN A 468 -27.57 4.72 6.66
N LEU A 469 -28.04 5.96 6.48
CA LEU A 469 -27.84 6.70 5.23
C LEU A 469 -26.37 7.04 5.03
N SER A 470 -25.62 7.35 6.11
CA SER A 470 -24.18 7.57 6.04
C SER A 470 -23.45 6.33 5.52
N SER A 471 -23.81 5.13 6.00
CA SER A 471 -23.25 3.87 5.49
C SER A 471 -23.49 3.67 3.99
N ILE A 472 -24.70 3.99 3.50
CA ILE A 472 -25.03 3.90 2.06
C ILE A 472 -24.19 4.89 1.25
N ILE A 473 -24.06 6.14 1.72
CA ILE A 473 -23.26 7.18 1.05
C ILE A 473 -21.78 6.78 0.99
N ILE A 474 -21.25 6.14 2.03
CA ILE A 474 -19.88 5.62 2.04
C ILE A 474 -19.70 4.57 0.92
N PHE A 475 -20.61 3.61 0.78
CA PHE A 475 -20.53 2.64 -0.33
C PHE A 475 -20.68 3.28 -1.71
N LEU A 476 -21.55 4.28 -1.83
CA LEU A 476 -21.69 5.05 -3.06
C LEU A 476 -20.40 5.81 -3.39
N ALA A 477 -19.74 6.39 -2.39
CA ALA A 477 -18.46 7.08 -2.55
C ALA A 477 -17.33 6.14 -2.99
N PHE A 478 -17.29 4.90 -2.48
CA PHE A 478 -16.39 3.86 -3.02
C PHE A 478 -16.71 3.54 -4.49
N SER A 479 -17.99 3.37 -4.82
CA SER A 479 -18.44 3.06 -6.19
C SER A 479 -18.08 4.18 -7.18
N ILE A 480 -18.28 5.45 -6.78
CA ILE A 480 -17.88 6.62 -7.56
C ILE A 480 -16.36 6.66 -7.74
N ARG A 481 -15.58 6.34 -6.69
CA ARG A 481 -14.11 6.32 -6.77
C ARG A 481 -13.62 5.27 -7.75
N PHE A 482 -14.09 4.02 -7.65
CA PHE A 482 -13.69 2.94 -8.57
C PHE A 482 -14.16 3.17 -10.00
N GLY A 483 -15.43 3.60 -10.17
CA GLY A 483 -15.94 3.98 -11.49
C GLY A 483 -15.14 5.13 -12.09
N GLY A 484 -14.77 6.12 -11.27
CA GLY A 484 -13.92 7.24 -11.66
C GLY A 484 -12.55 6.79 -12.18
N TYR A 485 -11.87 5.88 -11.47
CA TYR A 485 -10.57 5.34 -11.90
C TYR A 485 -10.61 4.71 -13.29
N TYR A 486 -11.69 4.00 -13.63
CA TYR A 486 -11.86 3.40 -14.97
C TYR A 486 -11.88 4.44 -16.10
N PHE A 487 -12.46 5.62 -15.87
CA PHE A 487 -12.57 6.67 -16.89
C PHE A 487 -11.38 7.62 -16.93
N ILE A 488 -10.46 7.55 -15.95
CA ILE A 488 -9.32 8.45 -15.88
C ILE A 488 -8.29 8.11 -16.97
N ARG A 489 -8.17 9.02 -17.94
CA ARG A 489 -7.09 9.03 -18.94
C ARG A 489 -6.03 10.08 -18.64
N ASN A 490 -6.43 11.17 -17.99
CA ASN A 490 -5.54 12.22 -17.54
C ASN A 490 -5.27 12.08 -16.04
N PRO A 491 -4.01 11.90 -15.62
CA PRO A 491 -3.65 11.57 -14.24
C PRO A 491 -4.02 12.67 -13.23
N TYR A 492 -4.22 13.93 -13.65
CA TYR A 492 -4.66 14.98 -12.73
C TYR A 492 -6.09 14.76 -12.21
N TYR A 493 -6.93 14.00 -12.93
CA TYR A 493 -8.29 13.72 -12.48
C TYR A 493 -8.37 12.81 -11.25
N PHE A 494 -7.28 12.08 -10.91
CA PHE A 494 -7.19 11.34 -9.65
C PHE A 494 -7.42 12.25 -8.44
N ILE A 495 -7.02 13.53 -8.51
CA ILE A 495 -7.23 14.50 -7.43
C ILE A 495 -8.71 14.59 -7.05
N TYR A 496 -9.61 14.64 -8.03
CA TYR A 496 -11.04 14.77 -7.76
C TYR A 496 -11.63 13.45 -7.24
N THR A 497 -11.30 12.32 -7.88
CA THR A 497 -11.81 11.02 -7.43
C THR A 497 -11.31 10.67 -6.03
N ASP A 498 -10.09 11.06 -5.69
CA ASP A 498 -9.51 10.75 -4.38
C ASP A 498 -10.04 11.65 -3.26
N THR A 499 -10.61 12.81 -3.56
CA THR A 499 -11.30 13.62 -2.53
C THR A 499 -12.55 12.93 -1.96
N THR A 500 -13.07 11.89 -2.62
CA THR A 500 -14.10 11.01 -2.02
C THR A 500 -13.62 10.31 -0.75
N HIS A 501 -12.31 10.35 -0.47
CA HIS A 501 -11.72 9.94 0.80
C HIS A 501 -12.31 10.67 2.02
N PHE A 502 -12.90 11.85 1.82
CA PHE A 502 -13.78 12.50 2.78
C PHE A 502 -14.78 11.52 3.39
N PHE A 503 -15.54 10.79 2.56
CA PHE A 503 -16.50 9.79 3.01
C PHE A 503 -15.85 8.45 3.28
N ASN A 504 -15.01 7.98 2.34
CA ASN A 504 -14.45 6.63 2.39
C ASN A 504 -13.59 6.40 3.63
N TYR A 505 -12.91 7.42 4.16
CA TYR A 505 -12.09 7.31 5.37
C TYR A 505 -12.57 8.24 6.47
N GLY A 506 -12.68 9.54 6.21
CA GLY A 506 -12.91 10.54 7.26
C GLY A 506 -14.24 10.36 8.00
N ILE A 507 -15.37 10.35 7.27
CA ILE A 507 -16.69 10.09 7.84
C ILE A 507 -16.82 8.66 8.35
N LEU A 508 -16.32 7.68 7.57
CA LEU A 508 -16.36 6.27 7.95
C LEU A 508 -15.68 6.01 9.30
N TYR A 509 -14.49 6.58 9.53
CA TYR A 509 -13.74 6.40 10.77
C TYR A 509 -14.53 6.88 11.98
N VAL A 510 -15.14 8.08 11.89
CA VAL A 510 -15.95 8.64 12.98
C VAL A 510 -17.23 7.83 13.19
N LEU A 511 -17.88 7.39 12.11
CA LEU A 511 -19.05 6.52 12.16
C LEU A 511 -18.75 5.21 12.92
N MET A 512 -17.63 4.57 12.58
CA MET A 512 -17.19 3.33 13.24
C MET A 512 -16.90 3.55 14.72
N SER A 513 -16.19 4.62 15.08
CA SER A 513 -15.93 4.95 16.49
C SER A 513 -17.24 5.14 17.27
N GLN A 514 -18.19 5.92 16.74
CA GLN A 514 -19.48 6.16 17.39
C GLN A 514 -20.33 4.90 17.53
N GLN A 515 -20.35 4.04 16.51
CA GLN A 515 -21.08 2.76 16.58
C GLN A 515 -20.45 1.80 17.59
N ALA A 516 -19.12 1.72 17.62
CA ALA A 516 -18.41 0.91 18.62
C ALA A 516 -18.68 1.43 20.04
N ASP A 517 -18.68 2.75 20.25
CA ASP A 517 -19.08 3.35 21.53
C ASP A 517 -20.52 3.00 21.94
N ALA A 518 -21.45 2.98 20.99
CA ALA A 518 -22.86 2.70 21.25
C ALA A 518 -23.16 1.21 21.55
N ILE A 519 -22.43 0.30 20.91
CA ILE A 519 -22.65 -1.15 21.01
C ILE A 519 -21.85 -1.77 22.16
N ALA A 520 -20.70 -1.19 22.50
CA ALA A 520 -19.79 -1.78 23.47
C ALA A 520 -20.39 -1.81 24.90
N PRO A 521 -20.16 -2.91 25.64
CA PRO A 521 -20.42 -2.93 27.08
C PRO A 521 -19.63 -1.83 27.81
N PRO A 522 -20.11 -1.37 28.99
CA PRO A 522 -19.40 -0.38 29.80
C PRO A 522 -17.94 -0.80 30.04
N GLY A 523 -16.99 0.05 29.67
CA GLY A 523 -15.55 -0.21 29.83
C GLY A 523 -14.87 -0.98 28.70
N LEU A 524 -15.60 -1.44 27.67
CA LEU A 524 -15.05 -2.19 26.52
C LEU A 524 -15.06 -1.42 25.19
N SER A 525 -15.48 -0.16 25.16
CA SER A 525 -15.56 0.60 23.90
C SER A 525 -14.23 0.70 23.15
N GLY A 526 -13.15 1.09 23.82
CA GLY A 526 -11.84 1.17 23.18
C GLY A 526 -11.38 -0.16 22.58
N THR A 527 -11.74 -1.28 23.23
CA THR A 527 -11.46 -2.63 22.74
C THR A 527 -12.28 -2.93 21.48
N LEU A 528 -13.59 -2.64 21.47
CA LEU A 528 -14.43 -2.86 20.29
C LEU A 528 -14.02 -1.97 19.11
N GLN A 529 -13.64 -0.72 19.36
CA GLN A 529 -13.06 0.16 18.35
C GLN A 529 -11.77 -0.43 17.77
N GLY A 530 -10.87 -0.93 18.62
CA GLY A 530 -9.64 -1.59 18.18
C GLY A 530 -9.88 -2.84 17.33
N VAL A 531 -10.83 -3.68 17.74
CA VAL A 531 -11.23 -4.88 16.96
C VAL A 531 -11.86 -4.49 15.62
N ALA A 532 -12.71 -3.47 15.59
CA ALA A 532 -13.34 -3.00 14.36
C ALA A 532 -12.32 -2.40 13.37
N LEU A 533 -11.39 -1.57 13.85
CA LEU A 533 -10.30 -1.04 13.04
C LEU A 533 -9.35 -2.14 12.55
N GLY A 534 -9.06 -3.14 13.40
CA GLY A 534 -8.30 -4.33 13.01
C GLY A 534 -9.03 -5.18 11.97
N THR A 535 -10.36 -5.22 12.01
CA THR A 535 -11.19 -5.92 11.02
C THR A 535 -11.19 -5.17 9.68
N LEU A 536 -11.32 -3.84 9.72
CA LEU A 536 -11.28 -2.97 8.54
C LEU A 536 -9.90 -3.03 7.86
N PHE A 537 -8.84 -2.57 8.54
CA PHE A 537 -7.50 -2.42 7.96
C PHE A 537 -6.68 -3.72 7.91
N GLY A 538 -7.02 -4.68 8.76
CA GLY A 538 -6.38 -5.99 8.80
C GLY A 538 -7.10 -6.99 7.89
N LEU A 539 -8.18 -7.60 8.39
CA LEU A 539 -8.84 -8.71 7.69
C LEU A 539 -9.47 -8.28 6.35
N GLY A 540 -10.22 -7.18 6.32
CA GLY A 540 -10.96 -6.74 5.14
C GLY A 540 -10.07 -6.36 3.96
N ILE A 541 -9.16 -5.38 4.16
CA ILE A 541 -8.22 -4.89 3.11
C ILE A 541 -7.42 -6.04 2.49
N ARG A 542 -7.16 -7.08 3.26
CA ARG A 542 -6.16 -8.07 2.90
C ARG A 542 -6.74 -9.39 2.41
N PHE A 543 -7.99 -9.69 2.77
CA PHE A 543 -8.73 -10.82 2.23
C PHE A 543 -8.89 -10.73 0.71
N VAL A 544 -9.21 -9.55 0.19
CA VAL A 544 -9.36 -9.32 -1.27
C VAL A 544 -8.05 -9.48 -2.02
N LEU A 545 -6.90 -9.26 -1.39
CA LEU A 545 -5.62 -9.49 -2.05
C LEU A 545 -5.34 -10.99 -2.24
N PHE A 546 -5.89 -11.84 -1.36
CA PHE A 546 -5.66 -13.28 -1.35
C PHE A 546 -6.54 -14.05 -2.36
N VAL A 547 -7.75 -13.54 -2.64
CA VAL A 547 -8.71 -14.10 -3.60
C VAL A 547 -8.46 -13.52 -4.99
#